data_AF-A0A2B5XX99-F1
#
_entry.id   AF-A0A2B5XX99-F1
#
_cell.length_a   1.000
_cell.length_b   1.000
_cell.length_c   1.000
_cell.angle_alpha   90.00
_cell.angle_beta   90.00
_cell.angle_gamma   90.00
#
_symmetry.space_group_name_H-M   'P 1'
#
loop_
_entity.id
_entity.type
_entity.pdbx_description
1 polymer ?
#
loop_
_entity_poly.entity_id
_entity_poly.type
_entity_poly.pdbx_seq_one_letter_code
_entity_poly.pdbx_strand_id
1 'polypeptide(L)'
;MFKKAAAIVLTSSIISIPITGLAETVTTSNTATVNVKSVKQSGWVQQNGKWYYFNPDGTIKKGWLLDNNKWYYLNSSGIMQTGWLLDQGIWYYLNASGAMQTGWLSNGGAWYYLNSNGTMKTGWSFIDGSWYYLQNNGAMKTDWLQDGDTWYYLQSNGMMQTGSASINGTTYYFDKSGAWIPENNITDTVYLDLDLTYASNVTGAEIDADIKKYHPDNPLIGHGNDFVEAQAKHGVNALYLAAHAILESGYGKSEIAYRKHNLFGLRAYDSDPFKYAKYLPTFGDSISYNANYVREKYLETNGSYFNGPTLKGMNVMYSTDQEWSAKIVKIMERIKPFQKKDYLYAKKLPKNPNSLNVDALSSDIPYKTYSQGTTKTVKLATSYYVVPYPFDGTIKSQSVTKNYQGTLAMGTPVFIYREDPNGWIEFSLTMNGNKYWVLKAGLNM
;
A
#
# COMPACT_ATOMS: atom_id res chain seq x y z
N MET A 1 -20.07 -17.64 73.22
CA MET A 1 -19.34 -18.77 73.86
C MET A 1 -17.96 -18.78 73.22
N PHE A 2 -16.79 -18.56 73.83
CA PHE A 2 -16.31 -18.47 75.22
C PHE A 2 -15.31 -17.29 75.34
N LYS A 3 -15.60 -16.28 76.19
CA LYS A 3 -14.82 -15.76 77.35
C LYS A 3 -13.28 -15.79 77.20
N LYS A 4 -12.63 -14.65 76.95
CA LYS A 4 -12.11 -13.60 77.88
C LYS A 4 -11.01 -14.10 78.84
N ALA A 5 -9.80 -13.55 78.67
CA ALA A 5 -8.80 -13.38 79.73
C ALA A 5 -8.24 -11.96 79.66
N ALA A 6 -8.21 -11.27 80.81
CA ALA A 6 -7.71 -9.92 81.01
C ALA A 6 -6.34 -9.98 81.71
N ALA A 7 -5.53 -8.97 81.44
CA ALA A 7 -4.19 -8.73 81.98
C ALA A 7 -4.20 -8.02 83.36
N ILE A 8 -3.05 -8.04 84.05
CA ILE A 8 -2.42 -7.02 84.96
C ILE A 8 -1.31 -7.78 85.75
N VAL A 9 -0.02 -7.67 85.40
CA VAL A 9 1.06 -6.74 85.88
C VAL A 9 1.35 -6.79 87.39
N LEU A 10 2.60 -7.13 87.78
CA LEU A 10 3.49 -6.38 88.69
C LEU A 10 4.87 -7.05 88.88
N THR A 11 5.83 -6.23 89.33
CA THR A 11 7.30 -6.30 89.24
C THR A 11 8.04 -6.76 90.52
N SER A 12 9.30 -7.22 90.39
CA SER A 12 10.49 -7.07 91.30
C SER A 12 11.46 -8.26 91.05
N SER A 13 12.75 -8.16 90.74
CA SER A 13 13.95 -7.51 91.34
C SER A 13 14.65 -8.33 92.46
N ILE A 14 15.71 -9.03 92.04
CA ILE A 14 17.01 -9.40 92.68
C ILE A 14 17.08 -10.12 94.03
N ILE A 15 17.76 -11.28 94.08
CA ILE A 15 18.69 -11.66 95.16
C ILE A 15 19.91 -12.40 94.57
N SER A 16 21.09 -11.85 94.82
CA SER A 16 22.42 -12.46 94.65
C SER A 16 22.78 -13.32 95.86
N ILE A 17 23.50 -14.43 95.65
CA ILE A 17 24.37 -15.03 96.67
C ILE A 17 25.69 -15.45 96.00
N PRO A 18 26.85 -14.93 96.45
CA PRO A 18 28.16 -15.41 96.02
C PRO A 18 28.69 -16.47 97.01
N ILE A 19 29.40 -17.48 96.51
CA ILE A 19 30.34 -18.27 97.31
C ILE A 19 31.66 -18.41 96.54
N THR A 20 32.68 -17.77 97.13
CA THR A 20 34.14 -17.94 97.04
C THR A 20 34.58 -19.40 97.16
N GLY A 21 35.66 -19.92 96.57
CA GLY A 21 36.75 -19.44 95.72
C GLY A 21 37.83 -20.55 95.65
N LEU A 22 38.70 -20.47 94.62
CA LEU A 22 40.07 -21.04 94.47
C LEU A 22 40.24 -22.57 94.62
N ALA A 23 41.01 -23.32 93.83
CA ALA A 23 42.02 -23.14 92.77
C ALA A 23 41.88 -24.40 91.85
N GLU A 24 42.51 -24.64 90.70
CA GLU A 24 43.83 -24.31 90.19
C GLU A 24 43.85 -24.73 88.69
N THR A 25 44.77 -24.17 87.91
CA THR A 25 44.92 -24.23 86.45
C THR A 25 45.34 -25.59 85.89
N VAL A 26 44.79 -25.97 84.72
CA VAL A 26 45.52 -26.75 83.69
C VAL A 26 45.25 -26.15 82.30
N THR A 27 46.32 -25.66 81.70
CA THR A 27 46.44 -25.19 80.32
C THR A 27 46.69 -26.37 79.38
N THR A 28 45.90 -26.49 78.32
CA THR A 28 46.35 -27.10 77.06
C THR A 28 45.80 -26.33 75.87
N SER A 29 46.71 -25.67 75.17
CA SER A 29 46.56 -25.01 73.88
C SER A 29 46.43 -26.04 72.76
N ASN A 30 45.33 -25.99 72.02
CA ASN A 30 45.18 -26.69 70.74
C ASN A 30 44.90 -25.66 69.64
N THR A 31 45.96 -25.22 68.97
CA THR A 31 45.90 -24.46 67.72
C THR A 31 45.54 -25.41 66.58
N ALA A 32 44.25 -25.46 66.22
CA ALA A 32 43.83 -25.92 64.91
C ALA A 32 43.75 -24.70 63.98
N THR A 33 44.77 -24.51 63.15
CA THR A 33 44.70 -23.61 61.99
C THR A 33 43.64 -24.14 61.02
N VAL A 34 42.44 -23.57 61.06
CA VAL A 34 41.45 -23.76 60.01
C VAL A 34 41.93 -23.00 58.77
N ASN A 35 42.47 -23.73 57.80
CA ASN A 35 42.65 -23.24 56.44
C ASN A 35 41.25 -23.00 55.84
N VAL A 36 40.67 -21.82 56.08
CA VAL A 36 39.49 -21.38 55.34
C VAL A 36 39.97 -21.06 53.93
N LYS A 37 39.91 -22.04 53.02
CA LYS A 37 39.83 -21.73 51.59
C LYS A 37 38.64 -20.78 51.43
N SER A 38 38.91 -19.50 51.23
CA SER A 38 37.94 -18.52 50.76
C SER A 38 37.33 -19.09 49.48
N VAL A 39 36.12 -19.64 49.60
CA VAL A 39 35.33 -20.03 48.44
C VAL A 39 34.95 -18.70 47.81
N LYS A 40 35.61 -18.33 46.70
CA LYS A 40 35.16 -17.20 45.87
C LYS A 40 33.73 -17.52 45.44
N GLN A 41 32.77 -16.81 46.02
CA GLN A 41 31.37 -16.96 45.68
C GLN A 41 31.17 -16.40 44.27
N SER A 42 30.71 -17.24 43.34
CA SER A 42 30.41 -16.87 41.95
C SER A 42 28.94 -17.16 41.64
N GLY A 43 28.33 -16.36 40.78
CA GLY A 43 26.91 -16.45 40.42
C GLY A 43 26.02 -15.55 41.26
N TRP A 44 24.72 -15.87 41.28
CA TRP A 44 23.70 -15.09 41.98
C TRP A 44 23.81 -15.23 43.50
N VAL A 45 23.82 -14.10 44.20
CA VAL A 45 23.90 -14.02 45.67
C VAL A 45 22.88 -13.02 46.18
N GLN A 46 22.10 -13.42 47.19
CA GLN A 46 21.18 -12.53 47.89
C GLN A 46 21.80 -12.05 49.21
N GLN A 47 21.83 -10.73 49.42
CA GLN A 47 22.30 -10.11 50.66
C GLN A 47 21.36 -8.98 51.05
N ASN A 48 20.86 -8.98 52.29
CA ASN A 48 19.93 -7.98 52.83
C ASN A 48 18.73 -7.71 51.90
N GLY A 49 18.16 -8.79 51.33
CA GLY A 49 17.02 -8.73 50.42
C GLY A 49 17.34 -8.24 48.99
N LYS A 50 18.60 -7.97 48.66
CA LYS A 50 19.04 -7.51 47.32
C LYS A 50 19.83 -8.61 46.61
N TRP A 51 19.65 -8.71 45.30
CA TRP A 51 20.38 -9.66 44.45
C TRP A 51 21.59 -9.01 43.79
N TYR A 52 22.71 -9.72 43.81
CA TYR A 52 23.98 -9.40 43.16
C TYR A 52 24.41 -10.59 42.30
N TYR A 53 25.26 -10.35 41.31
CA TYR A 53 25.92 -11.40 40.56
C TYR A 53 27.44 -11.24 40.67
N PHE A 54 28.12 -12.28 41.12
CA PHE A 54 29.58 -12.32 41.23
C PHE A 54 30.17 -13.06 40.03
N ASN A 55 31.09 -12.42 39.34
CA ASN A 55 31.88 -13.04 38.29
C ASN A 55 32.75 -14.17 38.88
N PRO A 56 33.28 -15.11 38.06
CA PRO A 56 34.16 -16.17 38.54
C PRO A 56 35.41 -15.68 39.29
N ASP A 57 35.87 -14.46 38.99
CA ASP A 57 36.99 -13.81 39.66
C ASP A 57 36.63 -13.20 41.03
N GLY A 58 35.36 -13.23 41.44
CA GLY A 58 34.84 -12.67 42.68
C GLY A 58 34.49 -11.18 42.60
N THR A 59 34.56 -10.54 41.43
CA THR A 59 34.11 -9.16 41.24
C THR A 59 32.59 -9.09 41.02
N ILE A 60 31.97 -7.97 41.38
CA ILE A 60 30.52 -7.77 41.20
C ILE A 60 30.22 -7.33 39.76
N LYS A 61 29.29 -8.02 39.09
CA LYS A 61 28.81 -7.66 37.76
C LYS A 61 27.98 -6.37 37.80
N LYS A 62 28.19 -5.52 36.79
CA LYS A 62 27.44 -4.28 36.54
C LYS A 62 26.95 -4.24 35.10
N GLY A 63 25.89 -3.48 34.85
CA GLY A 63 25.21 -3.37 33.56
C GLY A 63 24.49 -4.66 33.17
N TRP A 64 24.31 -4.85 31.87
CA TRP A 64 23.62 -6.00 31.29
C TRP A 64 24.38 -7.31 31.54
N LEU A 65 23.63 -8.35 31.93
CA LEU A 65 24.08 -9.72 32.17
C LEU A 65 23.15 -10.67 31.41
N LEU A 66 23.73 -11.56 30.60
CA LEU A 66 23.02 -12.70 30.02
C LEU A 66 23.32 -13.94 30.87
N ASP A 67 22.29 -14.52 31.47
CA ASP A 67 22.38 -15.73 32.27
C ASP A 67 21.20 -16.65 31.94
N ASN A 68 21.46 -17.93 31.67
CA ASN A 68 20.43 -18.92 31.31
C ASN A 68 19.42 -18.43 30.24
N ASN A 69 19.95 -17.82 29.15
CA ASN A 69 19.17 -17.22 28.05
C ASN A 69 18.21 -16.09 28.46
N LYS A 70 18.46 -15.44 29.60
CA LYS A 70 17.70 -14.28 30.06
C LYS A 70 18.63 -13.10 30.33
N TRP A 71 18.18 -11.91 29.95
CA TRP A 71 18.91 -10.67 30.23
C TRP A 71 18.48 -10.08 31.58
N TYR A 72 19.45 -9.57 32.32
CA TYR A 72 19.31 -8.90 33.61
C TYR A 72 20.12 -7.61 33.59
N TYR A 73 19.79 -6.66 34.47
CA TYR A 73 20.59 -5.43 34.64
C TYR A 73 20.99 -5.22 36.10
N LEU A 74 22.28 -5.02 36.33
CA LEU A 74 22.86 -4.73 37.63
C LEU A 74 23.28 -3.25 37.63
N ASN A 75 22.80 -2.46 38.58
CA ASN A 75 23.12 -1.03 38.61
C ASN A 75 24.61 -0.76 38.95
N SER A 76 24.99 0.51 39.08
CA SER A 76 26.38 0.90 39.40
C SER A 76 26.92 0.35 40.73
N SER A 77 26.03 0.01 41.66
CA SER A 77 26.33 -0.66 42.93
C SER A 77 26.23 -2.19 42.86
N GLY A 78 25.94 -2.75 41.68
CA GLY A 78 25.81 -4.18 41.44
C GLY A 78 24.46 -4.79 41.87
N ILE A 79 23.47 -3.97 42.22
CA ILE A 79 22.15 -4.42 42.64
C ILE A 79 21.30 -4.70 41.40
N MET A 80 20.69 -5.89 41.34
CA MET A 80 19.76 -6.26 40.27
C MET A 80 18.54 -5.34 40.24
N GLN A 81 18.19 -4.87 39.04
CA GLN A 81 17.03 -4.02 38.81
C GLN A 81 15.80 -4.87 38.43
N THR A 82 14.62 -4.32 38.73
CA THR A 82 13.30 -4.84 38.35
C THR A 82 12.42 -3.66 37.94
N GLY A 83 11.36 -3.91 37.17
CA GLY A 83 10.47 -2.88 36.65
C GLY A 83 11.05 -2.15 35.43
N TRP A 84 10.58 -0.93 35.20
CA TRP A 84 11.04 -0.08 34.10
C TRP A 84 12.48 0.38 34.31
N LEU A 85 13.30 0.24 33.28
CA LEU A 85 14.70 0.61 33.25
C LEU A 85 14.95 1.54 32.06
N LEU A 86 15.50 2.73 32.33
CA LEU A 86 16.01 3.63 31.30
C LEU A 86 17.53 3.49 31.23
N ASP A 87 18.04 2.94 30.13
CA ASP A 87 19.47 2.78 29.88
C ASP A 87 19.82 3.48 28.56
N GLN A 88 20.71 4.47 28.63
CA GLN A 88 21.14 5.27 27.47
C GLN A 88 19.98 5.89 26.65
N GLY A 89 18.91 6.32 27.34
CA GLY A 89 17.74 6.91 26.69
C GLY A 89 16.73 5.90 26.12
N ILE A 90 16.97 4.59 26.31
CA ILE A 90 16.09 3.52 25.84
C ILE A 90 15.43 2.84 27.03
N TRP A 91 14.10 2.66 26.92
CA TRP A 91 13.31 1.97 27.94
C TRP A 91 13.30 0.47 27.72
N TYR A 92 13.42 -0.26 28.83
CA TYR A 92 13.30 -1.71 28.96
C TYR A 92 12.41 -2.03 30.16
N TYR A 93 11.92 -3.27 30.25
CA TYR A 93 11.21 -3.75 31.43
C TYR A 93 11.80 -5.07 31.94
N LEU A 94 12.17 -5.11 33.21
CA LEU A 94 12.64 -6.30 33.89
C LEU A 94 11.52 -6.81 34.80
N ASN A 95 11.17 -8.09 34.73
CA ASN A 95 10.10 -8.64 35.56
C ASN A 95 10.51 -8.74 37.04
N ALA A 96 9.65 -9.30 37.89
CA ALA A 96 9.92 -9.46 39.31
C ALA A 96 11.16 -10.34 39.63
N SER A 97 11.57 -11.24 38.72
CA SER A 97 12.81 -12.00 38.86
C SER A 97 14.02 -11.31 38.24
N GLY A 98 13.88 -10.06 37.77
CA GLY A 98 14.92 -9.28 37.09
C GLY A 98 15.13 -9.64 35.62
N ALA A 99 14.39 -10.61 35.08
CA ALA A 99 14.54 -11.03 33.70
C ALA A 99 13.84 -10.03 32.76
N MET A 100 14.57 -9.56 31.75
CA MET A 100 14.09 -8.66 30.73
C MET A 100 12.93 -9.27 29.95
N GLN A 101 11.88 -8.47 29.75
CA GLN A 101 10.71 -8.85 28.97
C GLN A 101 10.86 -8.41 27.51
N THR A 102 10.16 -9.13 26.63
CA THR A 102 10.03 -8.84 25.19
C THR A 102 8.58 -9.09 24.78
N GLY A 103 8.13 -8.52 23.68
CA GLY A 103 6.75 -8.62 23.20
C GLY A 103 5.78 -7.71 23.96
N TRP A 104 4.50 -8.10 23.96
CA TRP A 104 3.44 -7.36 24.66
C TRP A 104 3.59 -7.46 26.18
N LEU A 105 3.54 -6.30 26.84
CA LEU A 105 3.62 -6.15 28.28
C LEU A 105 2.40 -5.40 28.79
N SER A 106 1.65 -5.99 29.72
CA SER A 106 0.64 -5.28 30.50
C SER A 106 1.23 -4.82 31.82
N ASN A 107 1.29 -3.51 32.05
CA ASN A 107 1.82 -2.92 33.27
C ASN A 107 1.00 -1.69 33.66
N GLY A 108 0.58 -1.60 34.92
CA GLY A 108 -0.14 -0.42 35.43
C GLY A 108 -1.45 -0.11 34.71
N GLY A 109 -2.11 -1.12 34.12
CA GLY A 109 -3.35 -0.93 33.35
C GLY A 109 -3.16 -0.47 31.90
N ALA A 110 -1.92 -0.30 31.44
CA ALA A 110 -1.59 0.00 30.05
C ALA A 110 -0.86 -1.17 29.38
N TRP A 111 -0.93 -1.21 28.05
CA TRP A 111 -0.16 -2.14 27.23
C TRP A 111 1.04 -1.43 26.61
N TYR A 112 2.15 -2.15 26.53
CA TYR A 112 3.41 -1.70 25.93
C TYR A 112 3.91 -2.79 25.01
N TYR A 113 4.75 -2.43 24.04
CA TYR A 113 5.43 -3.41 23.21
C TYR A 113 6.95 -3.25 23.33
N LEU A 114 7.62 -4.34 23.70
CA LEU A 114 9.07 -4.43 23.78
C LEU A 114 9.58 -5.25 22.59
N ASN A 115 10.58 -4.75 21.88
CA ASN A 115 11.21 -5.49 20.80
C ASN A 115 11.86 -6.78 21.28
N SER A 116 12.32 -7.62 20.35
CA SER A 116 13.08 -8.83 20.67
C SER A 116 14.39 -8.57 21.43
N ASN A 117 14.96 -7.37 21.29
CA ASN A 117 16.10 -6.90 22.08
C ASN A 117 15.69 -6.14 23.37
N GLY A 118 14.40 -6.17 23.73
CA GLY A 118 13.85 -5.58 24.95
C GLY A 118 13.54 -4.08 24.88
N THR A 119 13.90 -3.39 23.80
CA THR A 119 13.67 -1.95 23.70
C THR A 119 12.19 -1.62 23.50
N MET A 120 11.67 -0.64 24.21
CA MET A 120 10.28 -0.21 24.12
C MET A 120 9.99 0.50 22.78
N LYS A 121 8.88 0.16 22.14
CA LYS A 121 8.37 0.84 20.94
C LYS A 121 7.55 2.09 21.27
N THR A 122 7.62 3.07 20.36
CA THR A 122 6.78 4.27 20.30
C THR A 122 6.38 4.53 18.85
N GLY A 123 5.34 5.33 18.63
CA GLY A 123 4.76 5.64 17.32
C GLY A 123 3.96 4.49 16.70
N TRP A 124 3.67 4.61 15.40
CA TRP A 124 3.04 3.57 14.60
C TRP A 124 3.93 2.31 14.53
N SER A 125 3.35 1.15 14.84
CA SER A 125 4.04 -0.14 14.79
C SER A 125 3.14 -1.22 14.19
N PHE A 126 3.65 -1.90 13.16
CA PHE A 126 3.00 -3.06 12.56
C PHE A 126 3.45 -4.34 13.29
N ILE A 127 2.53 -4.96 14.02
CA ILE A 127 2.80 -6.09 14.92
C ILE A 127 1.77 -7.18 14.60
N ASP A 128 2.23 -8.39 14.31
CA ASP A 128 1.40 -9.58 14.08
C ASP A 128 0.25 -9.38 13.08
N GLY A 129 0.47 -8.59 12.02
CA GLY A 129 -0.51 -8.36 10.97
C GLY A 129 -1.42 -7.13 11.16
N SER A 130 -1.27 -6.40 12.26
CA SER A 130 -2.09 -5.22 12.58
C SER A 130 -1.23 -4.00 12.90
N TRP A 131 -1.74 -2.80 12.58
CA TRP A 131 -1.13 -1.53 13.01
C TRP A 131 -1.61 -1.16 14.40
N TYR A 132 -0.67 -0.70 15.23
CA TYR A 132 -0.90 -0.16 16.57
C TYR A 132 -0.22 1.20 16.68
N TYR A 133 -0.69 2.04 17.60
CA TYR A 133 0.00 3.29 17.94
C TYR A 133 0.44 3.26 19.40
N LEU A 134 1.75 3.32 19.64
CA LEU A 134 2.35 3.37 20.98
C LEU A 134 2.69 4.83 21.27
N GLN A 135 2.12 5.43 22.31
CA GLN A 135 2.36 6.82 22.64
C GLN A 135 3.83 7.08 23.02
N ASN A 136 4.24 8.34 23.18
CA ASN A 136 5.63 8.68 23.51
C ASN A 136 6.11 8.06 24.84
N ASN A 137 5.20 7.78 25.77
CA ASN A 137 5.49 7.06 27.01
C ASN A 137 5.43 5.53 26.86
N GLY A 138 5.26 5.02 25.63
CA GLY A 138 5.14 3.61 25.28
C GLY A 138 3.75 3.00 25.43
N ALA A 139 2.82 3.70 26.08
CA ALA A 139 1.48 3.16 26.31
C ALA A 139 0.70 3.07 25.00
N MET A 140 0.17 1.90 24.69
CA MET A 140 -0.68 1.63 23.53
C MET A 140 -1.92 2.53 23.56
N LYS A 141 -2.18 3.23 22.46
CA LYS A 141 -3.37 4.05 22.28
C LYS A 141 -4.53 3.17 21.83
N THR A 142 -5.68 3.43 22.43
CA THR A 142 -7.00 2.98 21.98
C THR A 142 -7.86 4.22 21.74
N ASP A 143 -9.00 4.06 21.06
CA ASP A 143 -9.91 5.13 20.66
C ASP A 143 -9.30 6.10 19.62
N TRP A 144 -10.01 7.18 19.31
CA TRP A 144 -9.61 8.19 18.34
C TRP A 144 -8.21 8.73 18.57
N LEU A 145 -7.43 8.78 17.48
CA LEU A 145 -6.10 9.36 17.41
C LEU A 145 -6.09 10.39 16.29
N GLN A 146 -5.67 11.61 16.61
CA GLN A 146 -5.33 12.61 15.60
C GLN A 146 -3.81 12.60 15.40
N ASP A 147 -3.37 12.34 14.18
CA ASP A 147 -1.97 12.39 13.75
C ASP A 147 -1.86 13.38 12.57
N GLY A 148 -1.32 14.56 12.85
CA GLY A 148 -1.43 15.72 11.94
C GLY A 148 -2.88 16.14 11.71
N ASP A 149 -3.26 16.26 10.43
CA ASP A 149 -4.62 16.61 10.00
C ASP A 149 -5.53 15.37 9.81
N THR A 150 -5.02 14.18 10.11
CA THR A 150 -5.73 12.91 9.87
C THR A 150 -6.17 12.28 11.16
N TRP A 151 -7.42 11.82 11.18
CA TRP A 151 -7.95 11.02 12.30
C TRP A 151 -7.90 9.54 11.99
N TYR A 152 -7.61 8.75 13.01
CA TYR A 152 -7.59 7.31 13.01
C TYR A 152 -8.41 6.81 14.20
N TYR A 153 -8.87 5.57 14.12
CA TYR A 153 -9.50 4.92 15.26
C TYR A 153 -8.73 3.65 15.63
N LEU A 154 -8.27 3.58 16.87
CA LEU A 154 -7.63 2.39 17.41
C LEU A 154 -8.70 1.63 18.21
N GLN A 155 -8.97 0.39 17.86
CA GLN A 155 -9.96 -0.43 18.53
C GLN A 155 -9.59 -0.65 20.01
N SER A 156 -10.50 -1.23 20.81
CA SER A 156 -10.25 -1.50 22.24
C SER A 156 -9.04 -2.41 22.50
N ASN A 157 -8.69 -3.26 21.53
CA ASN A 157 -7.48 -4.08 21.57
C ASN A 157 -6.25 -3.40 20.93
N GLY A 158 -6.35 -2.13 20.56
CA GLY A 158 -5.28 -1.30 20.00
C GLY A 158 -5.09 -1.40 18.49
N MET A 159 -5.76 -2.34 17.81
CA MET A 159 -5.62 -2.47 16.36
C MET A 159 -6.25 -1.28 15.63
N MET A 160 -5.56 -0.73 14.65
CA MET A 160 -6.06 0.33 13.79
C MET A 160 -7.28 -0.16 12.98
N GLN A 161 -8.35 0.63 12.99
CA GLN A 161 -9.55 0.37 12.21
C GLN A 161 -9.33 0.71 10.74
N THR A 162 -9.88 -0.12 9.85
CA THR A 162 -10.03 0.16 8.42
C THR A 162 -11.46 -0.17 8.00
N GLY A 163 -11.97 0.43 6.91
CA GLY A 163 -13.34 0.21 6.45
C GLY A 163 -14.40 0.84 7.36
N SER A 164 -15.62 0.31 7.33
CA SER A 164 -16.75 0.83 8.10
C SER A 164 -16.72 0.35 9.56
N ALA A 165 -17.00 1.23 10.52
CA ALA A 165 -17.15 0.90 11.94
C ALA A 165 -18.23 1.75 12.61
N SER A 166 -19.01 1.14 13.51
CA SER A 166 -19.92 1.89 14.40
C SER A 166 -19.20 2.21 15.70
N ILE A 167 -19.02 3.49 15.98
CA ILE A 167 -18.32 4.02 17.16
C ILE A 167 -19.31 4.91 17.90
N ASN A 168 -19.68 4.53 19.12
CA ASN A 168 -20.67 5.24 19.94
C ASN A 168 -22.01 5.51 19.25
N GLY A 169 -22.45 4.56 18.40
CA GLY A 169 -23.73 4.66 17.66
C GLY A 169 -23.65 5.46 16.35
N THR A 170 -22.49 6.03 16.02
CA THR A 170 -22.24 6.71 14.74
C THR A 170 -21.38 5.83 13.84
N THR A 171 -21.77 5.69 12.57
CA THR A 171 -20.97 4.97 11.58
C THR A 171 -19.88 5.88 11.01
N TYR A 172 -18.64 5.43 11.09
CA TYR A 172 -17.47 6.06 10.52
C TYR A 172 -16.86 5.15 9.46
N TYR A 173 -16.19 5.76 8.48
CA TYR A 173 -15.49 5.03 7.43
C TYR A 173 -14.01 5.39 7.42
N PHE A 174 -13.15 4.39 7.33
CA PHE A 174 -11.69 4.55 7.30
C PHE A 174 -11.13 3.95 6.02
N ASP A 175 -10.17 4.61 5.37
CA ASP A 175 -9.49 4.05 4.21
C ASP A 175 -8.52 2.91 4.58
N LYS A 176 -7.83 2.32 3.59
CA LYS A 176 -6.89 1.22 3.80
C LYS A 176 -5.67 1.60 4.65
N SER A 177 -5.34 2.89 4.73
CA SER A 177 -4.30 3.41 5.62
C SER A 177 -4.82 3.69 7.03
N GLY A 178 -6.12 3.50 7.29
CA GLY A 178 -6.79 3.78 8.56
C GLY A 178 -7.20 5.24 8.74
N ALA A 179 -7.02 6.08 7.73
CA ALA A 179 -7.43 7.48 7.77
C ALA A 179 -8.97 7.57 7.70
N TRP A 180 -9.57 8.31 8.63
CA TRP A 180 -10.99 8.61 8.65
C TRP A 180 -11.40 9.42 7.41
N ILE A 181 -12.48 9.00 6.76
CA ILE A 181 -13.11 9.70 5.67
C ILE A 181 -14.44 10.27 6.17
N PRO A 182 -14.59 11.60 6.24
CA PRO A 182 -15.85 12.22 6.63
C PRO A 182 -16.92 12.00 5.55
N GLU A 183 -18.18 12.05 5.95
CA GLU A 183 -19.29 12.04 5.02
C GLU A 183 -19.30 13.31 4.16
N ASN A 184 -19.42 13.15 2.85
CA ASN A 184 -19.54 14.24 1.89
C ASN A 184 -20.99 14.72 1.79
N ASN A 185 -21.17 16.03 1.69
CA ASN A 185 -22.46 16.65 1.39
C ASN A 185 -22.80 16.62 -0.12
N ILE A 186 -22.45 15.54 -0.82
CA ILE A 186 -22.79 15.38 -2.25
C ILE A 186 -24.32 15.22 -2.34
N THR A 187 -24.98 16.23 -2.90
CA THR A 187 -26.44 16.24 -3.13
C THR A 187 -26.82 15.77 -4.53
N ASP A 188 -25.83 15.51 -5.39
CA ASP A 188 -26.03 15.12 -6.78
C ASP A 188 -26.81 13.81 -6.87
N THR A 189 -27.70 13.75 -7.86
CA THR A 189 -28.55 12.59 -8.12
C THR A 189 -28.20 11.88 -9.43
N VAL A 190 -27.26 12.43 -10.20
CA VAL A 190 -26.81 11.96 -11.52
C VAL A 190 -25.33 12.24 -11.72
N TYR A 191 -24.66 11.47 -12.58
CA TYR A 191 -23.25 11.70 -12.92
C TYR A 191 -22.97 13.05 -13.59
N LEU A 192 -23.97 13.70 -14.18
CA LEU A 192 -23.78 14.97 -14.88
C LEU A 192 -23.26 16.08 -13.96
N ASP A 193 -23.71 16.09 -12.72
CA ASP A 193 -23.42 17.12 -11.72
C ASP A 193 -22.35 16.69 -10.69
N LEU A 194 -21.92 15.43 -10.71
CA LEU A 194 -20.90 14.90 -9.81
C LEU A 194 -19.55 15.61 -10.01
N ASP A 195 -18.92 16.04 -8.90
CA ASP A 195 -17.53 16.50 -8.89
C ASP A 195 -16.58 15.33 -9.21
N LEU A 196 -15.98 15.38 -10.40
CA LEU A 196 -15.12 14.34 -10.96
C LEU A 196 -13.75 14.23 -10.27
N THR A 197 -13.48 15.04 -9.25
CA THR A 197 -12.28 14.93 -8.41
C THR A 197 -12.46 13.95 -7.25
N TYR A 198 -13.69 13.50 -7.01
CA TYR A 198 -13.98 12.39 -6.10
C TYR A 198 -13.78 11.05 -6.81
N ALA A 199 -13.13 10.13 -6.10
CA ALA A 199 -12.95 8.77 -6.57
C ALA A 199 -14.31 8.07 -6.79
N SER A 200 -14.45 7.34 -7.90
CA SER A 200 -15.49 6.33 -8.02
C SER A 200 -15.05 5.04 -7.32
N ASN A 201 -16.03 4.23 -6.94
CA ASN A 201 -15.83 2.87 -6.41
C ASN A 201 -15.87 1.81 -7.52
N VAL A 202 -15.74 2.19 -8.80
CA VAL A 202 -15.71 1.23 -9.91
C VAL A 202 -14.41 0.42 -9.84
N THR A 203 -14.51 -0.85 -10.14
CA THR A 203 -13.36 -1.76 -10.25
C THR A 203 -12.95 -1.93 -11.71
N GLY A 204 -11.67 -2.26 -11.95
CA GLY A 204 -11.22 -2.57 -13.31
C GLY A 204 -12.00 -3.72 -13.94
N ALA A 205 -12.35 -4.74 -13.14
CA ALA A 205 -13.16 -5.87 -13.58
C ALA A 205 -14.58 -5.47 -14.02
N GLU A 206 -15.22 -4.49 -13.36
CA GLU A 206 -16.52 -3.97 -13.79
C GLU A 206 -16.42 -3.26 -15.15
N ILE A 207 -15.35 -2.48 -15.37
CA ILE A 207 -15.08 -1.81 -16.66
C ILE A 207 -14.86 -2.85 -17.77
N ASP A 208 -13.97 -3.82 -17.53
CA ASP A 208 -13.65 -4.88 -18.50
C ASP A 208 -14.89 -5.73 -18.84
N ALA A 209 -15.72 -6.04 -17.85
CA ALA A 209 -16.94 -6.81 -18.04
C ALA A 209 -17.97 -6.07 -18.90
N ASP A 210 -18.16 -4.76 -18.68
CA ASP A 210 -19.03 -3.93 -19.52
C ASP A 210 -18.52 -3.90 -20.97
N ILE A 211 -17.24 -3.58 -21.16
CA ILE A 211 -16.64 -3.52 -22.49
C ILE A 211 -16.82 -4.85 -23.22
N LYS A 212 -16.48 -5.97 -22.57
CA LYS A 212 -16.56 -7.31 -23.15
C LYS A 212 -17.99 -7.71 -23.52
N LYS A 213 -18.98 -7.27 -22.75
CA LYS A 213 -20.40 -7.58 -23.00
C LYS A 213 -20.88 -7.01 -24.34
N TYR A 214 -20.43 -5.82 -24.72
CA TYR A 214 -20.87 -5.14 -25.94
C TYR A 214 -19.87 -5.29 -27.11
N HIS A 215 -18.58 -5.45 -26.80
CA HIS A 215 -17.51 -5.54 -27.77
C HIS A 215 -16.46 -6.58 -27.33
N PRO A 216 -16.69 -7.89 -27.51
CA PRO A 216 -15.81 -8.94 -27.00
C PRO A 216 -14.42 -8.98 -27.65
N ASP A 217 -14.25 -8.33 -28.80
CA ASP A 217 -13.01 -8.18 -29.59
C ASP A 217 -12.27 -6.86 -29.28
N ASN A 218 -12.69 -6.13 -28.25
CA ASN A 218 -12.20 -4.79 -27.96
C ASN A 218 -10.77 -4.79 -27.36
N PRO A 219 -9.87 -3.92 -27.86
CA PRO A 219 -8.49 -3.82 -27.38
C PRO A 219 -8.33 -3.27 -25.95
N LEU A 220 -9.35 -2.63 -25.38
CA LEU A 220 -9.36 -2.13 -24.01
C LEU A 220 -9.74 -3.20 -22.97
N ILE A 221 -10.14 -4.40 -23.37
CA ILE A 221 -10.40 -5.48 -22.42
C ILE A 221 -9.09 -5.87 -21.72
N GLY A 222 -9.11 -5.88 -20.39
CA GLY A 222 -7.94 -6.16 -19.55
C GLY A 222 -7.20 -4.89 -19.11
N HIS A 223 -7.65 -3.72 -19.55
CA HIS A 223 -7.10 -2.41 -19.18
C HIS A 223 -7.98 -1.68 -18.15
N GLY A 224 -9.02 -2.31 -17.59
CA GLY A 224 -9.87 -1.70 -16.57
C GLY A 224 -9.09 -1.13 -15.37
N ASN A 225 -8.01 -1.80 -14.95
CA ASN A 225 -7.18 -1.33 -13.84
C ASN A 225 -6.37 -0.07 -14.18
N ASP A 226 -6.04 0.18 -15.45
CA ASP A 226 -5.31 1.38 -15.86
C ASP A 226 -6.11 2.65 -15.51
N PHE A 227 -7.45 2.58 -15.57
CA PHE A 227 -8.34 3.68 -15.16
C PHE A 227 -8.36 3.90 -13.65
N VAL A 228 -8.37 2.81 -12.86
CA VAL A 228 -8.33 2.86 -11.39
C VAL A 228 -6.98 3.38 -10.90
N GLU A 229 -5.89 2.96 -11.55
CA GLU A 229 -4.54 3.46 -11.28
C GLU A 229 -4.41 4.94 -11.67
N ALA A 230 -4.94 5.36 -12.81
CA ALA A 230 -4.96 6.76 -13.21
C ALA A 230 -5.79 7.62 -12.24
N GLN A 231 -6.91 7.11 -11.71
CA GLN A 231 -7.67 7.77 -10.65
C GLN A 231 -6.82 7.96 -9.39
N ALA A 232 -6.21 6.90 -8.88
CA ALA A 232 -5.37 6.96 -7.69
C ALA A 232 -4.19 7.92 -7.88
N LYS A 233 -3.61 7.93 -9.09
CA LYS A 233 -2.44 8.72 -9.42
C LYS A 233 -2.76 10.19 -9.64
N HIS A 234 -3.85 10.54 -10.33
CA HIS A 234 -4.11 11.91 -10.79
C HIS A 234 -5.31 12.59 -10.13
N GLY A 235 -6.08 11.82 -9.35
CA GLY A 235 -7.26 12.31 -8.64
C GLY A 235 -8.42 12.68 -9.56
N VAL A 236 -8.69 11.81 -10.55
CA VAL A 236 -9.81 11.94 -11.48
C VAL A 236 -10.65 10.67 -11.42
N ASN A 237 -11.97 10.81 -11.37
CA ASN A 237 -12.94 9.72 -11.30
C ASN A 237 -12.71 8.66 -12.41
N ALA A 238 -12.42 7.42 -12.02
CA ALA A 238 -12.06 6.31 -12.92
C ALA A 238 -13.21 5.93 -13.87
N LEU A 239 -14.45 6.04 -13.39
CA LEU A 239 -15.63 5.71 -14.19
C LEU A 239 -15.80 6.73 -15.32
N TYR A 240 -15.57 8.01 -15.03
CA TYR A 240 -15.49 9.05 -16.05
C TYR A 240 -14.36 8.79 -17.05
N LEU A 241 -13.14 8.50 -16.59
CA LEU A 241 -12.00 8.24 -17.49
C LEU A 241 -12.29 7.08 -18.45
N ALA A 242 -12.91 6.01 -17.96
CA ALA A 242 -13.32 4.86 -18.79
C ALA A 242 -14.38 5.25 -19.82
N ALA A 243 -15.44 5.95 -19.39
CA ALA A 243 -16.50 6.42 -20.29
C ALA A 243 -15.95 7.37 -21.36
N HIS A 244 -15.04 8.26 -20.97
CA HIS A 244 -14.39 9.21 -21.85
C HIS A 244 -13.50 8.50 -22.88
N ALA A 245 -12.64 7.58 -22.45
CA ALA A 245 -11.83 6.79 -23.37
C ALA A 245 -12.71 6.01 -24.36
N ILE A 246 -13.76 5.34 -23.89
CA ILE A 246 -14.69 4.58 -24.75
C ILE A 246 -15.31 5.49 -25.82
N LEU A 247 -15.79 6.68 -25.44
CA LEU A 247 -16.42 7.61 -26.37
C LEU A 247 -15.43 8.13 -27.41
N GLU A 248 -14.29 8.68 -26.96
CA GLU A 248 -13.32 9.39 -27.83
C GLU A 248 -12.59 8.44 -28.78
N SER A 249 -12.38 7.19 -28.36
CA SER A 249 -11.64 6.21 -29.16
C SER A 249 -12.52 5.25 -29.94
N GLY A 250 -13.85 5.36 -29.81
CA GLY A 250 -14.79 4.38 -30.34
C GLY A 250 -14.42 2.99 -29.81
N TYR A 251 -14.42 2.83 -28.48
CA TYR A 251 -14.11 1.57 -27.82
C TYR A 251 -12.66 1.09 -28.06
N GLY A 252 -11.70 2.01 -28.17
CA GLY A 252 -10.30 1.72 -28.47
C GLY A 252 -10.05 1.28 -29.91
N LYS A 253 -11.11 1.24 -30.74
CA LYS A 253 -11.06 0.68 -32.09
C LYS A 253 -10.76 1.72 -33.15
N SER A 254 -10.71 3.03 -32.86
CA SER A 254 -10.25 3.99 -33.88
C SER A 254 -8.82 3.67 -34.32
N GLU A 255 -8.45 3.99 -35.56
CA GLU A 255 -7.13 3.64 -36.07
C GLU A 255 -5.99 4.24 -35.21
N ILE A 256 -6.15 5.49 -34.78
CA ILE A 256 -5.18 6.18 -33.91
C ILE A 256 -5.16 5.53 -32.52
N ALA A 257 -6.32 5.24 -31.96
CA ALA A 257 -6.40 4.56 -30.67
C ALA A 257 -5.69 3.22 -30.70
N TYR A 258 -6.02 2.36 -31.66
CA TYR A 258 -5.47 1.01 -31.74
C TYR A 258 -3.99 1.01 -32.08
N ARG A 259 -3.59 1.66 -33.18
CA ARG A 259 -2.22 1.54 -33.71
C ARG A 259 -1.21 2.39 -32.96
N LYS A 260 -1.65 3.45 -32.28
CA LYS A 260 -0.78 4.38 -31.54
C LYS A 260 -1.01 4.38 -30.03
N HIS A 261 -1.87 3.50 -29.54
CA HIS A 261 -2.37 3.50 -28.15
C HIS A 261 -2.85 4.88 -27.68
N ASN A 262 -3.41 5.67 -28.61
CA ASN A 262 -3.73 7.08 -28.37
C ASN A 262 -5.24 7.27 -28.36
N LEU A 263 -5.84 7.04 -27.20
CA LEU A 263 -7.29 6.97 -27.02
C LEU A 263 -7.99 8.32 -27.17
N PHE A 264 -7.26 9.42 -26.97
CA PHE A 264 -7.81 10.78 -26.91
C PHE A 264 -7.31 11.69 -28.02
N GLY A 265 -6.70 11.12 -29.08
CA GLY A 265 -6.24 11.90 -30.22
C GLY A 265 -5.15 12.93 -29.90
N LEU A 266 -4.23 12.62 -28.99
CA LEU A 266 -3.12 13.50 -28.62
C LEU A 266 -2.33 13.93 -29.87
N ARG A 267 -2.40 15.23 -30.20
CA ARG A 267 -1.81 15.88 -31.40
C ARG A 267 -2.31 15.34 -32.74
N ALA A 268 -3.53 14.82 -32.80
CA ALA A 268 -4.17 14.42 -34.04
C ALA A 268 -4.77 15.63 -34.77
N TYR A 269 -3.95 16.40 -35.50
CA TYR A 269 -4.41 17.59 -36.22
C TYR A 269 -5.23 17.25 -37.47
N ASP A 270 -6.23 18.07 -37.79
CA ASP A 270 -7.18 17.84 -38.90
C ASP A 270 -6.53 17.62 -40.27
N SER A 271 -5.35 18.22 -40.52
CA SER A 271 -4.66 18.12 -41.81
C SER A 271 -4.14 16.72 -42.13
N ASP A 272 -3.70 15.98 -41.12
CA ASP A 272 -3.33 14.56 -41.22
C ASP A 272 -3.34 13.94 -39.81
N PRO A 273 -4.52 13.58 -39.28
CA PRO A 273 -4.66 13.21 -37.89
C PRO A 273 -3.78 12.03 -37.50
N PHE A 274 -3.65 11.05 -38.41
CA PHE A 274 -2.84 9.87 -38.13
C PHE A 274 -1.35 10.19 -38.12
N LYS A 275 -0.83 10.97 -39.09
CA LYS A 275 0.58 11.33 -39.14
C LYS A 275 1.03 12.08 -37.89
N TYR A 276 0.25 13.05 -37.43
CA TYR A 276 0.67 13.92 -36.33
C TYR A 276 0.41 13.33 -34.94
N ALA A 277 -0.60 12.47 -34.80
CA ALA A 277 -0.93 11.84 -33.53
C ALA A 277 0.30 11.20 -32.88
N LYS A 278 0.48 11.43 -31.58
CA LYS A 278 1.56 10.81 -30.82
C LYS A 278 1.33 9.31 -30.64
N TYR A 279 2.42 8.56 -30.66
CA TYR A 279 2.47 7.17 -30.20
C TYR A 279 2.68 7.16 -28.70
N LEU A 280 1.88 6.35 -28.00
CA LEU A 280 2.06 6.07 -26.59
C LEU A 280 2.46 4.60 -26.39
N PRO A 281 3.39 4.29 -25.47
CA PRO A 281 3.84 2.91 -25.28
C PRO A 281 2.70 1.95 -24.89
N THR A 282 1.78 2.40 -24.02
CA THR A 282 0.64 1.60 -23.56
C THR A 282 -0.67 2.40 -23.56
N PHE A 283 -1.81 1.71 -23.51
CA PHE A 283 -3.10 2.36 -23.25
C PHE A 283 -3.11 3.06 -21.88
N GLY A 284 -2.49 2.47 -20.86
CA GLY A 284 -2.30 3.08 -19.54
C GLY A 284 -1.58 4.42 -19.59
N ASP A 285 -0.59 4.61 -20.45
CA ASP A 285 0.07 5.91 -20.66
C ASP A 285 -0.89 6.96 -21.21
N SER A 286 -1.77 6.56 -22.15
CA SER A 286 -2.79 7.45 -22.73
C SER A 286 -3.86 7.83 -21.71
N ILE A 287 -4.29 6.87 -20.90
CA ILE A 287 -5.27 7.09 -19.82
C ILE A 287 -4.65 8.01 -18.76
N SER A 288 -3.44 7.70 -18.29
CA SER A 288 -2.70 8.51 -17.32
C SER A 288 -2.45 9.92 -17.82
N TYR A 289 -2.06 10.09 -19.09
CA TYR A 289 -1.88 11.41 -19.70
C TYR A 289 -3.19 12.21 -19.68
N ASN A 290 -4.28 11.62 -20.18
CA ASN A 290 -5.57 12.30 -20.23
C ASN A 290 -6.08 12.65 -18.83
N ALA A 291 -5.94 11.75 -17.85
CA ALA A 291 -6.31 12.01 -16.47
C ALA A 291 -5.57 13.22 -15.90
N ASN A 292 -4.26 13.33 -16.12
CA ASN A 292 -3.53 14.54 -15.72
C ASN A 292 -4.01 15.79 -16.46
N TYR A 293 -4.18 15.71 -17.79
CA TYR A 293 -4.61 16.84 -18.61
C TYR A 293 -5.98 17.39 -18.19
N VAL A 294 -6.98 16.52 -18.01
CA VAL A 294 -8.31 16.93 -17.57
C VAL A 294 -8.29 17.44 -16.13
N ARG A 295 -7.51 16.80 -15.24
CA ARG A 295 -7.32 17.30 -13.87
C ARG A 295 -6.83 18.73 -13.88
N GLU A 296 -5.73 18.99 -14.58
CA GLU A 296 -5.07 20.28 -14.59
C GLU A 296 -5.88 21.37 -15.28
N LYS A 297 -6.48 21.07 -16.45
CA LYS A 297 -7.08 22.12 -17.29
C LYS A 297 -8.56 22.35 -17.01
N TYR A 298 -9.31 21.32 -16.59
CA TYR A 298 -10.77 21.37 -16.49
C TYR A 298 -11.31 21.26 -15.07
N LEU A 299 -10.61 20.54 -14.17
CA LEU A 299 -11.16 20.18 -12.85
C LEU A 299 -10.59 20.98 -11.68
N GLU A 300 -9.60 21.85 -11.91
CA GLU A 300 -9.02 22.73 -10.90
C GLU A 300 -9.42 24.17 -11.13
N THR A 301 -9.66 24.93 -10.06
CA THR A 301 -10.12 26.33 -10.13
C THR A 301 -9.16 27.28 -10.85
N ASN A 302 -7.88 26.92 -10.95
CA ASN A 302 -6.86 27.64 -11.70
C ASN A 302 -6.59 27.05 -13.11
N GLY A 303 -7.37 26.05 -13.53
CA GLY A 303 -7.28 25.44 -14.85
C GLY A 303 -7.80 26.38 -15.94
N SER A 304 -7.13 26.38 -17.11
CA SER A 304 -7.46 27.30 -18.21
C SER A 304 -8.84 27.12 -18.83
N TYR A 305 -9.48 25.97 -18.60
CA TYR A 305 -10.80 25.61 -19.12
C TYR A 305 -11.82 25.34 -18.02
N PHE A 306 -11.50 25.71 -16.78
CA PHE A 306 -12.34 25.44 -15.61
C PHE A 306 -13.68 26.19 -15.69
N ASN A 307 -14.77 25.42 -15.61
CA ASN A 307 -16.14 25.93 -15.51
C ASN A 307 -16.94 25.14 -14.45
N GLY A 308 -16.22 24.58 -13.46
CA GLY A 308 -16.74 23.64 -12.47
C GLY A 308 -16.20 22.22 -12.71
N PRO A 309 -15.95 21.43 -11.65
CA PRO A 309 -15.29 20.12 -11.75
C PRO A 309 -16.25 18.99 -12.17
N THR A 310 -17.33 19.32 -12.87
CA THR A 310 -18.41 18.38 -13.25
C THR A 310 -18.42 18.16 -14.76
N LEU A 311 -19.10 17.12 -15.24
CA LEU A 311 -19.26 16.92 -16.70
C LEU A 311 -19.93 18.11 -17.37
N LYS A 312 -20.90 18.74 -16.70
CA LYS A 312 -21.54 19.97 -17.16
C LYS A 312 -20.55 21.12 -17.31
N GLY A 313 -19.68 21.32 -16.31
CA GLY A 313 -18.62 22.33 -16.38
C GLY A 313 -17.63 22.04 -17.50
N MET A 314 -17.17 20.79 -17.61
CA MET A 314 -16.24 20.37 -18.67
C MET A 314 -16.79 20.66 -20.07
N ASN A 315 -18.08 20.37 -20.32
CA ASN A 315 -18.66 20.50 -21.65
C ASN A 315 -18.64 21.93 -22.20
N VAL A 316 -18.55 22.95 -21.33
CA VAL A 316 -18.45 24.36 -21.76
C VAL A 316 -17.25 24.60 -22.68
N MET A 317 -16.13 23.93 -22.42
CA MET A 317 -14.87 24.16 -23.13
C MET A 317 -14.29 22.90 -23.79
N TYR A 318 -14.83 21.71 -23.51
CA TYR A 318 -14.28 20.46 -24.02
C TYR A 318 -14.74 20.14 -25.44
N SER A 319 -16.02 20.39 -25.75
CA SER A 319 -16.62 20.02 -27.04
C SER A 319 -17.62 21.06 -27.51
N THR A 320 -17.73 21.22 -28.84
CA THR A 320 -18.83 21.99 -29.45
C THR A 320 -20.16 21.22 -29.44
N ASP A 321 -20.13 19.92 -29.18
CA ASP A 321 -21.31 19.08 -29.07
C ASP A 321 -21.96 19.24 -27.68
N GLN A 322 -23.11 19.92 -27.66
CA GLN A 322 -23.87 20.16 -26.42
C GLN A 322 -24.32 18.85 -25.73
N GLU A 323 -24.37 17.74 -26.45
CA GLU A 323 -24.75 16.42 -25.93
C GLU A 323 -23.55 15.57 -25.50
N TRP A 324 -22.31 16.07 -25.60
CA TRP A 324 -21.10 15.30 -25.23
C TRP A 324 -21.17 14.78 -23.79
N SER A 325 -21.50 15.64 -22.82
CA SER A 325 -21.61 15.21 -21.41
C SER A 325 -22.71 14.17 -21.22
N ALA A 326 -23.84 14.29 -21.92
CA ALA A 326 -24.92 13.31 -21.88
C ALA A 326 -24.50 11.95 -22.45
N LYS A 327 -23.65 11.92 -23.49
CA LYS A 327 -23.06 10.69 -24.05
C LYS A 327 -22.12 10.03 -23.05
N ILE A 328 -21.30 10.81 -22.36
CA ILE A 328 -20.43 10.31 -21.28
C ILE A 328 -21.26 9.71 -20.15
N VAL A 329 -22.27 10.43 -19.65
CA VAL A 329 -23.18 9.94 -18.59
C VAL A 329 -23.83 8.61 -18.99
N LYS A 330 -24.31 8.47 -20.23
CA LYS A 330 -24.90 7.21 -20.72
C LYS A 330 -23.94 6.03 -20.61
N ILE A 331 -22.66 6.23 -20.89
CA ILE A 331 -21.65 5.17 -20.76
C ILE A 331 -21.35 4.91 -19.28
N MET A 332 -21.24 5.94 -18.44
CA MET A 332 -21.03 5.78 -17.01
C MET A 332 -22.17 4.99 -16.35
N GLU A 333 -23.43 5.35 -16.62
CA GLU A 333 -24.63 4.64 -16.13
C GLU A 333 -24.68 3.18 -16.61
N ARG A 334 -24.20 2.92 -17.84
CA ARG A 334 -24.14 1.55 -18.38
C ARG A 334 -23.13 0.69 -17.63
N ILE A 335 -21.92 1.20 -17.39
CA ILE A 335 -20.86 0.49 -16.67
C ILE A 335 -21.27 0.29 -15.21
N LYS A 336 -21.70 1.37 -14.55
CA LYS A 336 -22.08 1.35 -13.14
C LYS A 336 -23.14 2.43 -12.85
N PRO A 337 -24.42 2.05 -12.67
CA PRO A 337 -25.49 3.00 -12.43
C PRO A 337 -25.21 3.92 -11.22
N PHE A 338 -25.62 5.19 -11.30
CA PHE A 338 -25.39 6.14 -10.22
C PHE A 338 -26.09 5.68 -8.93
N GLN A 339 -25.34 5.71 -7.83
CA GLN A 339 -25.84 5.43 -6.49
C GLN A 339 -25.24 6.45 -5.52
N LYS A 340 -26.08 7.30 -4.91
CA LYS A 340 -25.62 8.34 -3.98
C LYS A 340 -24.72 7.77 -2.87
N LYS A 341 -25.07 6.60 -2.34
CA LYS A 341 -24.32 5.90 -1.29
C LYS A 341 -22.86 5.60 -1.64
N ASP A 342 -22.53 5.48 -2.92
CA ASP A 342 -21.19 5.18 -3.39
C ASP A 342 -20.24 6.37 -3.25
N TYR A 343 -20.80 7.59 -3.10
CA TYR A 343 -20.07 8.84 -2.99
C TYR A 343 -20.14 9.48 -1.61
N LEU A 344 -20.96 8.96 -0.69
CA LEU A 344 -21.10 9.47 0.69
C LEU A 344 -19.75 9.56 1.41
N TYR A 345 -18.85 8.60 1.20
CA TYR A 345 -17.52 8.59 1.82
C TYR A 345 -16.40 8.55 0.78
N ALA A 346 -16.66 9.04 -0.44
CA ALA A 346 -15.62 9.12 -1.46
C ALA A 346 -14.57 10.16 -1.07
N LYS A 347 -13.29 9.88 -1.32
CA LYS A 347 -12.22 10.84 -1.07
C LYS A 347 -11.98 11.70 -2.31
N LYS A 348 -11.85 13.00 -2.12
CA LYS A 348 -11.22 13.88 -3.11
C LYS A 348 -9.74 13.56 -3.15
N LEU A 349 -9.26 13.03 -4.28
CA LEU A 349 -7.89 12.56 -4.39
C LEU A 349 -6.95 13.71 -4.78
N PRO A 350 -5.70 13.68 -4.28
CA PRO A 350 -4.73 14.73 -4.60
C PRO A 350 -4.41 14.73 -6.09
N LYS A 351 -4.19 15.91 -6.65
CA LYS A 351 -3.60 16.06 -7.97
C LYS A 351 -2.13 15.62 -7.90
N ASN A 352 -1.67 14.91 -8.92
CA ASN A 352 -0.25 14.66 -9.11
C ASN A 352 0.30 15.60 -10.19
N PRO A 353 1.30 16.44 -9.87
CA PRO A 353 1.86 17.38 -10.84
C PRO A 353 2.77 16.72 -11.88
N ASN A 354 3.14 15.45 -11.70
CA ASN A 354 4.03 14.75 -12.63
C ASN A 354 3.23 14.24 -13.83
N SER A 355 3.45 14.89 -14.97
CA SER A 355 2.82 14.56 -16.24
C SER A 355 3.77 13.86 -17.19
N LEU A 356 3.20 13.08 -18.13
CA LEU A 356 3.96 12.51 -19.23
C LEU A 356 4.50 13.65 -20.11
N ASN A 357 5.80 13.64 -20.40
CA ASN A 357 6.40 14.60 -21.32
C ASN A 357 6.00 14.28 -22.76
N VAL A 358 4.91 14.91 -23.23
CA VAL A 358 4.36 14.69 -24.57
C VAL A 358 5.27 15.16 -25.71
N ASP A 359 6.20 16.07 -25.44
CA ASP A 359 7.16 16.54 -26.45
C ASP A 359 8.25 15.51 -26.71
N ALA A 360 8.58 14.69 -25.71
CA ALA A 360 9.51 13.58 -25.86
C ALA A 360 8.90 12.38 -26.62
N LEU A 361 7.57 12.32 -26.79
CA LEU A 361 6.91 11.23 -27.49
C LEU A 361 7.12 11.33 -29.01
N SER A 362 7.37 10.20 -29.65
CA SER A 362 7.39 10.12 -31.12
C SER A 362 5.97 10.13 -31.69
N SER A 363 5.84 10.59 -32.94
CA SER A 363 4.64 10.33 -33.74
C SER A 363 4.77 9.02 -34.53
N ASP A 364 5.95 8.42 -34.60
CA ASP A 364 6.18 7.15 -35.30
C ASP A 364 5.88 5.95 -34.41
N ILE A 365 5.32 4.90 -35.02
CA ILE A 365 5.13 3.59 -34.37
C ILE A 365 6.49 2.88 -34.34
N PRO A 366 6.96 2.38 -33.18
CA PRO A 366 8.22 1.69 -33.08
C PRO A 366 8.09 0.27 -33.63
N TYR A 367 8.64 0.04 -34.82
CA TYR A 367 8.67 -1.28 -35.46
C TYR A 367 9.93 -2.05 -35.10
N LYS A 368 9.79 -3.34 -34.81
CA LYS A 368 10.92 -4.27 -34.74
C LYS A 368 11.18 -4.86 -36.13
N THR A 369 12.36 -4.67 -36.69
CA THR A 369 12.72 -5.17 -38.03
C THR A 369 13.29 -6.58 -38.00
N TYR A 370 13.01 -7.36 -39.05
CA TYR A 370 13.60 -8.67 -39.30
C TYR A 370 14.65 -8.60 -40.41
N SER A 371 15.62 -9.52 -40.38
CA SER A 371 16.62 -9.65 -41.45
C SER A 371 15.94 -9.95 -42.79
N GLN A 372 16.45 -9.38 -43.87
CA GLN A 372 15.92 -9.62 -45.21
C GLN A 372 15.94 -11.11 -45.54
N GLY A 373 14.87 -11.60 -46.17
CA GLY A 373 14.72 -13.01 -46.53
C GLY A 373 14.29 -13.92 -45.39
N THR A 374 14.04 -13.40 -44.19
CA THR A 374 13.47 -14.19 -43.08
C THR A 374 12.11 -14.76 -43.49
N THR A 375 11.96 -16.07 -43.38
CA THR A 375 10.71 -16.78 -43.68
C THR A 375 10.09 -17.37 -42.42
N LYS A 376 8.76 -17.40 -42.41
CA LYS A 376 7.94 -18.08 -41.39
C LYS A 376 6.84 -18.85 -42.08
N THR A 377 6.21 -19.77 -41.35
CA THR A 377 5.06 -20.53 -41.83
C THR A 377 3.82 -20.18 -41.03
N VAL A 378 2.68 -20.16 -41.70
CA VAL A 378 1.38 -19.98 -41.04
C VAL A 378 1.07 -21.17 -40.14
N LYS A 379 0.84 -20.91 -38.85
CA LYS A 379 0.56 -21.90 -37.81
C LYS A 379 -0.88 -22.42 -37.89
N LEU A 380 -1.82 -21.51 -38.14
CA LEU A 380 -3.25 -21.76 -38.27
C LEU A 380 -3.84 -20.78 -39.27
N ALA A 381 -4.92 -21.17 -39.96
CA ALA A 381 -5.54 -20.33 -40.98
C ALA A 381 -5.90 -18.95 -40.41
N THR A 382 -5.43 -17.89 -41.05
CA THR A 382 -5.47 -16.53 -40.47
C THR A 382 -5.67 -15.45 -41.53
N SER A 383 -6.39 -14.39 -41.16
CA SER A 383 -6.70 -13.27 -42.05
C SER A 383 -5.52 -12.31 -42.22
N TYR A 384 -5.41 -11.69 -43.40
CA TYR A 384 -4.41 -10.67 -43.67
C TYR A 384 -4.98 -9.39 -44.31
N TYR A 385 -4.28 -8.28 -44.10
CA TYR A 385 -4.78 -6.92 -44.28
C TYR A 385 -3.74 -6.01 -44.96
N VAL A 386 -4.17 -4.88 -45.53
CA VAL A 386 -3.27 -3.84 -46.07
C VAL A 386 -2.62 -3.02 -44.97
N VAL A 387 -3.38 -2.75 -43.90
CA VAL A 387 -2.97 -1.97 -42.72
C VAL A 387 -3.18 -2.85 -41.47
N PRO A 388 -2.28 -2.81 -40.46
CA PRO A 388 -2.38 -3.62 -39.24
C PRO A 388 -3.50 -3.09 -38.32
N TYR A 389 -4.74 -3.28 -38.75
CA TYR A 389 -5.94 -2.71 -38.17
C TYR A 389 -7.16 -3.54 -38.59
N PRO A 390 -7.70 -4.39 -37.70
CA PRO A 390 -8.70 -5.40 -38.12
C PRO A 390 -10.15 -4.89 -38.07
N PHE A 391 -10.38 -3.65 -37.63
CA PHE A 391 -11.73 -3.16 -37.32
C PHE A 391 -12.39 -2.42 -38.48
N ASP A 392 -13.72 -2.40 -38.46
CA ASP A 392 -14.55 -1.69 -39.43
C ASP A 392 -14.58 -0.19 -39.09
N GLY A 393 -13.56 0.55 -39.54
CA GLY A 393 -13.48 2.00 -39.38
C GLY A 393 -12.65 2.66 -40.47
N THR A 394 -12.73 3.98 -40.56
CA THR A 394 -11.98 4.76 -41.55
C THR A 394 -10.48 4.66 -41.28
N ILE A 395 -9.75 4.14 -42.27
CA ILE A 395 -8.29 4.15 -42.28
C ILE A 395 -7.84 5.51 -42.81
N LYS A 396 -7.29 6.33 -41.92
CA LYS A 396 -6.76 7.66 -42.23
C LYS A 396 -5.29 7.61 -42.63
N SER A 397 -4.55 6.57 -42.22
CA SER A 397 -3.12 6.47 -42.52
C SER A 397 -2.80 6.24 -44.01
N GLN A 398 -3.74 5.66 -44.76
CA GLN A 398 -3.59 5.33 -46.16
C GLN A 398 -4.95 5.37 -46.85
N SER A 399 -5.00 5.73 -48.14
CA SER A 399 -6.21 5.71 -48.97
C SER A 399 -6.65 4.28 -49.31
N VAL A 400 -7.02 3.50 -48.29
CA VAL A 400 -7.43 2.09 -48.40
C VAL A 400 -8.94 2.00 -48.23
N THR A 401 -9.64 1.57 -49.29
CA THR A 401 -11.10 1.37 -49.27
C THR A 401 -11.52 -0.04 -48.87
N LYS A 402 -10.62 -1.03 -49.01
CA LYS A 402 -10.82 -2.42 -48.60
C LYS A 402 -9.58 -2.93 -47.88
N ASN A 403 -9.64 -3.04 -46.56
CA ASN A 403 -8.47 -3.45 -45.78
C ASN A 403 -8.24 -4.96 -45.81
N TYR A 404 -9.28 -5.75 -45.55
CA TYR A 404 -9.21 -7.21 -45.59
C TYR A 404 -8.89 -7.73 -46.99
N GLN A 405 -7.84 -8.55 -47.10
CA GLN A 405 -7.35 -9.08 -48.38
C GLN A 405 -7.64 -10.57 -48.58
N GLY A 406 -7.67 -11.36 -47.51
CA GLY A 406 -7.98 -12.78 -47.59
C GLY A 406 -7.53 -13.57 -46.36
N THR A 407 -7.47 -14.89 -46.51
CA THR A 407 -7.01 -15.84 -45.49
C THR A 407 -5.79 -16.60 -46.00
N LEU A 408 -4.75 -16.70 -45.18
CA LEU A 408 -3.61 -17.57 -45.42
C LEU A 408 -3.92 -18.99 -44.91
N ALA A 409 -3.65 -20.01 -45.72
CA ALA A 409 -3.79 -21.40 -45.32
C ALA A 409 -2.67 -21.82 -44.36
N MET A 410 -2.95 -22.80 -43.48
CA MET A 410 -1.93 -23.41 -42.63
C MET A 410 -0.76 -23.95 -43.47
N GLY A 411 0.47 -23.75 -43.00
CA GLY A 411 1.69 -24.17 -43.68
C GLY A 411 2.15 -23.23 -44.80
N THR A 412 1.36 -22.21 -45.18
CA THR A 412 1.77 -21.22 -46.20
C THR A 412 3.07 -20.54 -45.76
N PRO A 413 4.14 -20.56 -46.58
CA PRO A 413 5.35 -19.81 -46.29
C PRO A 413 5.13 -18.32 -46.57
N VAL A 414 5.68 -17.48 -45.71
CA VAL A 414 5.64 -16.02 -45.84
C VAL A 414 7.01 -15.42 -45.56
N PHE A 415 7.36 -14.36 -46.29
CA PHE A 415 8.54 -13.54 -46.00
C PHE A 415 8.14 -12.43 -45.05
N ILE A 416 8.81 -12.28 -43.91
CA ILE A 416 8.48 -11.28 -42.88
C ILE A 416 9.48 -10.12 -42.88
N TYR A 417 9.02 -8.93 -42.50
CA TYR A 417 9.81 -7.69 -42.60
C TYR A 417 9.91 -6.94 -41.28
N ARG A 418 8.78 -6.74 -40.59
CA ARG A 418 8.73 -6.03 -39.32
C ARG A 418 7.52 -6.42 -38.48
N GLU A 419 7.62 -6.16 -37.19
CA GLU A 419 6.56 -6.34 -36.20
C GLU A 419 6.19 -5.00 -35.58
N ASP A 420 4.90 -4.74 -35.42
CA ASP A 420 4.39 -3.58 -34.68
C ASP A 420 4.13 -3.93 -33.18
N PRO A 421 3.94 -2.94 -32.31
CA PRO A 421 3.68 -3.17 -30.88
C PRO A 421 2.41 -3.95 -30.56
N ASN A 422 1.46 -4.01 -31.50
CA ASN A 422 0.20 -4.75 -31.38
C ASN A 422 0.34 -6.20 -31.83
N GLY A 423 1.55 -6.66 -32.17
CA GLY A 423 1.83 -8.01 -32.62
C GLY A 423 1.39 -8.27 -34.06
N TRP A 424 1.33 -7.24 -34.91
CA TRP A 424 1.16 -7.42 -36.35
C TRP A 424 2.49 -7.60 -37.03
N ILE A 425 2.55 -8.56 -37.96
CA ILE A 425 3.72 -8.86 -38.78
C ILE A 425 3.47 -8.39 -40.20
N GLU A 426 4.33 -7.50 -40.70
CA GLU A 426 4.37 -7.16 -42.11
C GLU A 426 5.04 -8.30 -42.89
N PHE A 427 4.38 -8.79 -43.93
CA PHE A 427 4.82 -9.93 -44.72
C PHE A 427 4.51 -9.78 -46.21
N SER A 428 5.03 -10.70 -47.03
CA SER A 428 4.65 -10.91 -48.43
C SER A 428 4.69 -12.39 -48.79
N LEU A 429 3.92 -12.78 -49.81
CA LEU A 429 3.85 -14.16 -50.30
C LEU A 429 5.08 -14.56 -51.14
N THR A 430 5.71 -13.59 -51.78
CA THR A 430 6.94 -13.78 -52.55
C THR A 430 8.00 -12.80 -52.07
N MET A 431 9.28 -13.10 -52.32
CA MET A 431 10.37 -12.18 -52.03
C MET A 431 10.16 -10.89 -52.85
N ASN A 432 10.14 -9.75 -52.18
CA ASN A 432 9.85 -8.42 -52.76
C ASN A 432 8.42 -8.24 -53.33
N GLY A 433 7.48 -9.12 -53.02
CA GLY A 433 6.07 -8.94 -53.36
C GLY A 433 5.36 -7.85 -52.56
N ASN A 434 4.08 -7.64 -52.87
CA ASN A 434 3.20 -6.73 -52.14
C ASN A 434 3.21 -7.01 -50.64
N LYS A 435 3.22 -5.94 -49.84
CA LYS A 435 3.27 -6.02 -48.38
C LYS A 435 1.86 -6.04 -47.80
N TYR A 436 1.68 -6.90 -46.82
CA TYR A 436 0.44 -7.06 -46.07
C TYR A 436 0.76 -7.28 -44.59
N TRP A 437 -0.25 -7.30 -43.75
CA TRP A 437 -0.14 -7.48 -42.32
C TRP A 437 -0.97 -8.66 -41.85
N VAL A 438 -0.40 -9.46 -40.95
CA VAL A 438 -1.05 -10.62 -40.31
C VAL A 438 -0.74 -10.62 -38.82
N LEU A 439 -1.65 -11.11 -37.99
CA LEU A 439 -1.39 -11.26 -36.56
C LEU A 439 -0.32 -12.32 -36.31
N LYS A 440 0.65 -11.98 -35.46
CA LYS A 440 1.75 -12.85 -35.03
C LYS A 440 1.27 -14.19 -34.49
N ALA A 441 0.14 -14.21 -33.79
CA ALA A 441 -0.47 -15.42 -33.26
C ALA A 441 -0.81 -16.47 -34.33
N GLY A 442 -0.99 -16.03 -35.58
CA GLY A 442 -1.23 -16.90 -36.74
C GLY A 442 0.05 -17.49 -37.36
N LEU A 443 1.24 -17.10 -36.92
CA LEU A 443 2.53 -17.54 -37.48
C LEU A 443 3.33 -18.40 -36.49
N ASN A 444 4.15 -19.30 -37.01
CA ASN A 444 5.21 -19.98 -36.25
C ASN A 444 6.43 -19.06 -36.18
N MET A 445 6.46 -18.15 -35.20
CA MET A 445 7.46 -17.08 -35.06
C MET A 445 8.80 -17.51 -34.50
#